data_AF-A0A3B8M345-F1
#
_entry.id   AF-A0A3B8M345-F1
#
_cell.length_a   1.000
_cell.length_b   1.000
_cell.length_c   1.000
_cell.angle_alpha   90.00
_cell.angle_beta   90.00
_cell.angle_gamma   90.00
#
_symmetry.space_group_name_H-M   'P 1'
#
loop_
_entity.id
_entity.type
_entity.pdbx_description
1 polymer ?
#
loop_
_entity_poly.entity_id
_entity_poly.type
_entity_poly.pdbx_seq_one_letter_code
_entity_poly.pdbx_strand_id
1 'polypeptide(L)' 'MSQEEGSQGNVSFLAEGESILLVDNRGRRYLVELKSGGEFHCHSGVIRHDQIIGSSEGSEFRTASNAKFIGLR' A
#
# COMPACT_ATOMS: atom_id res chain seq x y z
N MET A 1 6.66 -8.08 28.41
CA MET A 1 6.31 -8.07 26.97
C MET A 1 6.88 -6.77 26.42
N SER A 2 8.20 -6.56 26.39
CA SER A 2 9.29 -7.37 25.84
C SER A 2 9.27 -7.41 24.32
N GLN A 3 9.88 -6.36 23.77
CA GLN A 3 10.57 -6.19 22.46
C GLN A 3 9.64 -6.21 21.22
N GLU A 4 9.87 -5.40 20.18
CA GLU A 4 11.15 -5.12 19.53
C GLU A 4 11.30 -3.67 19.03
N GLU A 5 12.46 -3.10 19.35
CA GLU A 5 12.99 -1.85 18.81
C GLU A 5 13.36 -2.01 17.34
N GLY A 6 13.12 -0.96 16.55
CA GLY A 6 14.00 -0.53 15.48
C GLY A 6 14.34 -1.55 14.39
N SER A 7 13.52 -1.58 13.34
CA SER A 7 14.08 -1.74 12.00
C SER A 7 13.86 -0.43 11.25
N GLN A 8 14.79 0.51 11.38
CA GLN A 8 15.03 1.44 10.27
C GLN A 8 15.70 0.64 9.16
N GLY A 9 14.96 -0.31 8.57
CA GLY A 9 15.19 -0.64 7.18
C GLY A 9 15.00 0.66 6.40
N ASN A 10 15.70 0.83 5.29
CA ASN A 10 15.49 1.96 4.41
C ASN A 10 14.04 1.90 3.90
N VAL A 11 13.11 2.49 4.65
CA VAL A 11 11.70 2.55 4.28
C VAL A 11 11.59 3.56 3.15
N SER A 12 11.53 3.03 1.94
CA SER A 12 11.25 3.83 0.76
C SER A 12 9.82 4.33 0.88
N PHE A 13 9.63 5.64 0.92
CA PHE A 13 8.30 6.23 0.89
C PHE A 13 7.72 6.12 -0.52
N LEU A 14 6.45 5.78 -0.59
CA LEU A 14 5.73 5.71 -1.85
C LEU A 14 5.32 7.14 -2.25
N ALA A 15 5.65 7.54 -3.48
CA ALA A 15 5.38 8.88 -4.00
C ALA A 15 4.35 8.85 -5.13
N GLU A 16 3.64 9.96 -5.32
CA GLU A 16 2.79 10.15 -6.49
C GLU A 16 3.61 10.13 -7.78
N GLY A 17 3.03 9.59 -8.86
CA GLY A 17 3.69 9.38 -10.15
C GLY A 17 4.51 8.09 -10.23
N GLU A 18 4.69 7.36 -9.13
CA GLU A 18 5.38 6.06 -9.16
C GLU A 18 4.40 4.88 -9.30
N SER A 19 4.86 3.84 -9.99
CA SER A 19 4.12 2.59 -10.11
C SER A 19 4.49 1.67 -8.96
N ILE A 20 3.50 1.28 -8.17
CA ILE A 20 3.67 0.37 -7.03
C ILE A 20 2.95 -0.95 -7.30
N LEU A 21 3.35 -1.97 -6.56
CA LEU A 21 2.71 -3.26 -6.54
C LEU A 21 1.83 -3.40 -5.30
N LEU A 22 0.52 -3.51 -5.50
CA LEU A 22 -0.41 -3.89 -4.45
C LEU A 22 -0.56 -5.41 -4.42
N VAL A 23 -0.20 -6.02 -3.31
CA VAL A 23 -0.33 -7.46 -3.09
C VAL A 23 -1.47 -7.75 -2.13
N ASP A 24 -2.49 -8.46 -2.59
CA ASP A 24 -3.60 -8.93 -1.75
C ASP A 24 -3.15 -10.13 -0.89
N ASN A 25 -3.88 -10.42 0.20
CA ASN A 25 -3.66 -11.60 1.03
C ASN A 25 -3.69 -12.95 0.25
N ARG A 26 -4.33 -13.01 -0.92
CA ARG A 26 -4.28 -14.17 -1.83
C ARG A 26 -3.01 -14.25 -2.69
N GLY A 27 -2.06 -13.34 -2.54
CA GLY A 27 -0.83 -13.27 -3.35
C GLY A 27 -1.02 -12.69 -4.74
N ARG A 28 -2.18 -12.08 -5.02
CA ARG A 28 -2.44 -11.39 -6.30
C ARG A 28 -1.74 -10.04 -6.30
N ARG A 29 -1.02 -9.76 -7.39
CA ARG A 29 -0.19 -8.56 -7.55
C ARG A 29 -0.86 -7.64 -8.57
N TYR A 30 -1.16 -6.42 -8.15
CA TYR A 30 -1.77 -5.39 -8.99
C TYR A 30 -0.77 -4.25 -9.15
N LEU A 31 -0.37 -3.97 -10.39
CA LEU A 31 0.46 -2.80 -10.68
C LEU A 31 -0.45 -1.57 -10.72
N VAL A 32 -0.20 -0.60 -9.87
CA VAL A 32 -1.01 0.62 -9.73
C VAL A 32 -0.10 1.83 -9.78
N GLU A 33 -0.43 2.77 -10.67
CA GLU A 33 0.23 4.08 -10.70
C GLU A 33 -0.35 4.96 -9.60
N LEU A 34 0.49 5.38 -8.66
CA LEU A 34 0.10 6.31 -7.62
C LEU A 34 -0.17 7.67 -8.24
N LYS A 35 -1.33 8.23 -7.93
CA LYS A 35 -1.78 9.50 -8.47
C LYS A 35 -2.43 10.29 -7.35
N SER A 36 -1.96 11.49 -7.09
CA SER A 36 -2.57 12.37 -6.10
C SER A 36 -4.04 12.63 -6.47
N GLY A 37 -4.94 12.45 -5.49
CA GLY A 37 -6.40 12.48 -5.71
C GLY A 37 -6.98 11.31 -6.52
N GLY A 38 -6.17 10.29 -6.84
CA GLY A 38 -6.60 9.09 -7.54
C GLY A 38 -7.22 8.04 -6.61
N GLU A 39 -8.08 7.20 -7.18
CA GLU A 39 -8.76 6.12 -6.47
C GLU A 39 -8.55 4.81 -7.23
N PHE A 40 -8.00 3.81 -6.54
CA PHE A 40 -7.85 2.46 -7.07
C PHE A 40 -9.14 1.69 -6.79
N HIS A 41 -9.91 1.42 -7.85
CA HIS A 41 -11.09 0.56 -7.77
C HIS A 41 -10.67 -0.90 -7.89
N CYS A 42 -10.84 -1.66 -6.82
CA CYS A 42 -10.70 -3.11 -6.85
C CYS A 42 -12.07 -3.78 -6.70
N HIS A 43 -12.14 -5.07 -7.02
CA HIS A 43 -13.37 -5.84 -6.83
C HIS A 43 -13.80 -5.89 -5.34
N SER A 44 -12.85 -5.68 -4.43
CA SER A 44 -13.05 -5.67 -2.98
C SER A 44 -13.17 -4.25 -2.40
N GLY A 45 -13.49 -3.23 -3.20
CA GLY A 45 -13.71 -1.86 -2.74
C GLY A 45 -12.80 -0.84 -3.40
N VAL A 46 -12.58 0.29 -2.72
CA VAL A 46 -11.78 1.41 -3.24
C VAL A 46 -10.63 1.69 -2.27
N ILE A 47 -9.43 1.90 -2.80
CA ILE A 47 -8.27 2.39 -2.05
C ILE A 47 -7.92 3.77 -2.60
N ARG A 48 -7.87 4.77 -1.73
CA ARG A 48 -7.38 6.09 -2.11
C ARG A 48 -5.87 6.03 -2.27
N HIS A 49 -5.39 6.48 -3.42
CA HIS A 49 -3.95 6.57 -3.66
C HIS A 49 -3.29 7.49 -2.62
N ASP A 50 -4.02 8.52 -2.18
CA ASP A 50 -3.60 9.45 -1.12
C ASP A 50 -3.21 8.77 0.21
N GLN A 51 -3.85 7.63 0.54
CA GLN A 51 -3.47 6.88 1.75
C GLN A 51 -2.19 6.07 1.55
N ILE A 52 -1.88 5.69 0.30
CA ILE A 52 -0.70 4.92 -0.04
C ILE A 52 0.51 5.85 -0.25
N ILE A 53 0.28 6.97 -0.92
CA ILE A 53 1.26 8.05 -1.08
C ILE A 53 1.64 8.58 0.30
N GLY A 54 2.94 8.70 0.56
CA GLY A 54 3.47 9.12 1.86
C GLY A 54 3.57 7.98 2.88
N SER A 55 3.02 6.81 2.60
CA SER A 55 3.26 5.61 3.42
C SER A 55 4.58 4.95 3.05
N SER A 56 5.14 4.20 4.01
CA SER A 56 6.33 3.37 3.79
C SER A 56 6.01 2.16 2.91
N GLU A 57 6.98 1.73 2.10
CA GLU A 57 6.97 0.42 1.46
C GLU A 57 6.74 -0.70 2.50
N GLY A 58 5.94 -1.70 2.14
CA GLY A 58 5.54 -2.79 3.03
C GLY A 58 4.37 -2.46 3.96
N SER A 59 3.82 -1.24 3.88
CA SER A 59 2.64 -0.86 4.67
C SER A 59 1.40 -1.66 4.26
N GLU A 60 0.59 -1.99 5.26
CA GLU A 60 -0.68 -2.67 5.07
C GLU A 60 -1.83 -1.68 4.91
N PHE A 61 -2.56 -1.79 3.81
CA PHE A 61 -3.73 -0.99 3.51
C PHE A 61 -4.99 -1.84 3.56
N ARG A 62 -6.06 -1.30 4.13
CA ARG A 62 -7.37 -1.95 4.14
C ARG A 62 -8.39 -1.15 3.34
N THR A 63 -9.12 -1.87 2.50
CA THR A 63 -10.27 -1.33 1.76
C THR A 63 -11.52 -1.25 2.64
N ALA A 64 -12.54 -0.55 2.15
CA ALA A 64 -13.87 -0.50 2.77
C ALA A 64 -14.51 -1.89 2.98
N SER A 65 -14.21 -2.88 2.13
CA SER A 65 -14.69 -4.26 2.31
C SER A 65 -13.76 -5.12 3.18
N ASN A 66 -12.87 -4.49 3.96
CA ASN A 66 -11.93 -5.15 4.87
C ASN A 66 -10.91 -6.09 4.17
N ALA A 67 -10.69 -5.93 2.86
CA ALA A 67 -9.62 -6.64 2.17
C ALA A 67 -8.27 -5.97 2.46
N LYS A 68 -7.27 -6.80 2.77
CA LYS A 68 -5.90 -6.42 3.15
C LYS A 68 -4.97 -6.45 1.93
N PHE A 69 -4.28 -5.34 1.72
CA PHE A 69 -3.29 -5.17 0.69
C PHE A 69 -1.96 -4.72 1.29
N ILE A 70 -0.87 -5.08 0.65
CA ILE A 70 0.48 -4.63 0.99
C ILE A 70 1.01 -3.84 -0.20
N GLY A 71 1.44 -2.61 0.02
CA GLY A 71 2.06 -1.78 -1.02
C GLY A 71 3.57 -2.01 -1.05
N LEU A 72 4.09 -2.46 -2.20
CA LEU A 72 5.51 -2.65 -2.46
C LEU A 72 5.95 -1.74 -3.61
N ARG A 73 7.16 -1.19 -3.55
CA ARG A 73 7.77 -0.50 -4.68
C ARG A 73 8.51 -1.49 -5.57
#